data_AF-A0AAC9FK78-F1
#
_entry.id   AF-A0AAC9FK78-F1
#
_cell.length_a   1.000
_cell.length_b   1.000
_cell.length_c   1.000
_cell.angle_alpha   90.00
_cell.angle_beta   90.00
_cell.angle_gamma   90.00
#
_symmetry.space_group_name_H-M   'P 1'
#
loop_
_entity.id
_entity.type
_entity.pdbx_description
1 polymer ?
#
loop_
_entity_poly.entity_id
_entity_poly.type
_entity_poly.pdbx_seq_one_letter_code
_entity_poly.pdbx_strand_id
1 'polypeptide(L)'
;MNGKLDSAYSHHAACRMQQRGIAPELVELLLNIGRSSYHQGRELVYLDRKGVAMLQAEYGLPAECCQRLRRHYLVLQNGEIVTVGHKTTHFKRDRH
;
A
#
# COMPACT_ATOMS: atom_id res chain seq x y z
N MET A 1 -1.39 -11.56 -19.39
CA MET A 1 -0.42 -10.74 -18.64
C MET A 1 -0.69 -10.94 -17.16
N ASN A 2 0.34 -11.42 -16.47
CA ASN A 2 0.63 -11.60 -15.04
C ASN A 2 -0.48 -11.93 -14.04
N GLY A 3 -0.23 -13.02 -13.31
CA GLY A 3 -1.12 -13.66 -12.36
C GLY A 3 -1.57 -12.74 -11.24
N LYS A 4 -2.86 -12.86 -10.95
CA LYS A 4 -3.56 -12.26 -9.83
C LYS A 4 -2.74 -12.41 -8.55
N LEU A 5 -2.43 -11.28 -7.94
CA LEU A 5 -2.14 -11.21 -6.51
C LEU A 5 -3.48 -11.36 -5.80
N ASP A 6 -4.04 -12.58 -5.77
CA ASP A 6 -5.20 -12.94 -4.94
C ASP A 6 -4.74 -13.01 -3.47
N SER A 7 -4.19 -11.93 -2.94
CA SER A 7 -3.91 -11.81 -1.50
C SER A 7 -5.24 -11.61 -0.78
N ALA A 8 -5.64 -12.60 0.01
CA ALA A 8 -6.85 -12.51 0.82
C ALA A 8 -6.75 -11.36 1.84
N TYR A 9 -7.87 -10.70 2.09
CA TYR A 9 -8.00 -9.73 3.16
C TYR A 9 -8.36 -10.43 4.47
N SER A 10 -7.58 -10.19 5.51
CA SER A 10 -8.04 -10.47 6.87
C SER A 10 -9.27 -9.62 7.21
N HIS A 11 -10.05 -10.07 8.19
CA HIS A 11 -11.18 -9.29 8.70
C HIS A 11 -10.76 -7.89 9.18
N HIS A 12 -9.56 -7.79 9.80
CA HIS A 12 -8.99 -6.52 10.22
C HIS A 12 -8.73 -5.59 9.03
N ALA A 13 -8.11 -6.11 7.96
CA ALA A 13 -7.82 -5.33 6.76
C ALA A 13 -9.10 -4.84 6.07
N ALA A 14 -10.09 -5.71 5.90
CA ALA A 14 -11.38 -5.35 5.30
C ALA A 14 -12.09 -4.24 6.09
N CYS A 15 -12.13 -4.37 7.42
CA CYS A 15 -12.71 -3.35 8.31
C CYS A 15 -11.95 -2.01 8.20
N ARG A 16 -10.62 -2.04 8.16
CA ARG A 16 -9.79 -0.83 8.00
C ARG A 16 -10.00 -0.15 6.65
N MET A 17 -10.16 -0.90 5.57
CA MET A 17 -10.46 -0.36 4.25
C MET A 17 -11.78 0.40 4.26
N GLN A 18 -12.83 -0.21 4.81
CA GLN A 18 -14.14 0.41 4.95
C GLN A 18 -14.07 1.70 5.78
N GLN A 19 -13.48 1.64 6.97
CA GLN A 19 -13.38 2.80 7.88
C GLN A 19 -12.60 3.98 7.30
N ARG A 20 -11.67 3.72 6.37
CA ARG A 20 -10.76 4.74 5.81
C ARG A 20 -11.11 5.12 4.38
N GLY A 21 -12.17 4.54 3.80
CA GLY A 21 -12.54 4.76 2.41
C GLY A 21 -11.44 4.34 1.42
N ILE A 22 -10.73 3.25 1.72
CA ILE A 22 -9.67 2.74 0.85
C ILE A 22 -10.27 1.69 -0.08
N ALA A 23 -10.24 2.00 -1.38
CA ALA A 23 -10.78 1.13 -2.41
C ALA A 23 -9.86 -0.06 -2.71
N PRO A 24 -10.38 -1.25 -3.07
CA PRO A 24 -9.58 -2.42 -3.45
C PRO A 24 -8.58 -2.16 -4.59
N GLU A 25 -8.93 -1.30 -5.54
CA GLU A 25 -8.08 -0.93 -6.68
C GLU A 25 -6.76 -0.28 -6.20
N LEU A 26 -6.79 0.41 -5.06
CA LEU A 26 -5.59 0.98 -4.46
C LEU A 26 -4.67 -0.10 -3.87
N VAL A 27 -5.25 -1.18 -3.34
CA VAL A 27 -4.51 -2.33 -2.85
C VAL A 27 -3.82 -3.03 -4.01
N GLU A 28 -4.56 -3.28 -5.09
CA GLU A 28 -4.01 -3.88 -6.32
C GLU A 28 -2.87 -3.03 -6.90
N LEU A 29 -3.05 -1.71 -6.93
CA LEU A 29 -2.00 -0.77 -7.36
C LEU A 29 -0.74 -0.90 -6.50
N LEU A 30 -0.89 -0.94 -5.18
CA LEU A 30 0.23 -1.11 -4.25
C LEU A 30 0.90 -2.47 -4.42
N LEU A 31 0.15 -3.54 -4.65
CA LEU A 31 0.70 -4.87 -4.90
C LEU A 31 1.45 -4.95 -6.24
N ASN A 32 1.03 -4.18 -7.25
CA ASN A 32 1.61 -4.21 -8.59
C ASN A 32 2.89 -3.38 -8.72
N ILE A 33 2.89 -2.13 -8.23
CA ILE A 33 4.00 -1.17 -8.42
C ILE A 33 4.62 -0.69 -7.11
N GLY A 34 4.09 -1.14 -5.97
CA GLY A 34 4.63 -0.82 -4.67
C GLY A 34 5.94 -1.54 -4.40
N ARG A 35 6.71 -0.98 -3.48
CA ARG A 35 7.92 -1.58 -2.97
C ARG A 35 7.61 -2.34 -1.69
N SER A 36 8.05 -3.59 -1.65
CA SER A 36 8.07 -4.40 -0.43
C SER A 36 9.30 -4.11 0.43
N SER A 37 9.11 -4.10 1.75
CA SER A 37 10.16 -4.05 2.76
C SER A 37 9.79 -4.96 3.93
N TYR A 38 10.70 -5.82 4.35
CA TYR A 38 10.49 -6.75 5.45
C TYR A 38 10.99 -6.16 6.76
N HIS A 39 10.14 -6.19 7.80
CA HIS A 39 10.48 -5.72 9.13
C HIS A 39 9.81 -6.62 10.19
N GLN A 40 10.62 -7.24 11.05
CA GLN A 40 10.15 -8.10 12.16
C GLN A 40 9.12 -9.16 11.73
N GLY A 41 9.38 -9.88 10.64
CA GLY A 41 8.49 -10.95 10.15
C GLY A 41 7.21 -10.48 9.46
N ARG A 42 7.09 -9.19 9.17
CA ARG A 42 6.00 -8.62 8.37
C ARG A 42 6.54 -7.97 7.12
N GLU A 43 5.77 -8.04 6.06
CA GLU A 43 6.05 -7.35 4.81
C GLU A 43 5.23 -6.06 4.75
N LEU A 44 5.89 -4.95 4.48
CA LEU A 44 5.28 -3.65 4.29
C LEU A 44 5.38 -3.28 2.81
N VAL A 45 4.25 -3.04 2.16
CA VAL A 45 4.18 -2.59 0.76
C VAL A 45 3.76 -1.13 0.73
N TYR A 46 4.51 -0.30 0.03
CA TYR A 46 4.25 1.14 -0.08
C TYR A 46 4.83 1.71 -1.38
N LEU A 47 4.35 2.88 -1.80
CA LEU A 47 4.95 3.57 -2.95
C LEU A 47 6.24 4.30 -2.55
N ASP A 48 7.35 3.89 -3.16
CA ASP A 48 8.61 4.62 -3.09
C ASP A 48 8.72 5.66 -4.21
N ARG A 49 9.90 6.29 -4.37
CA ARG A 49 10.09 7.31 -5.42
C ARG A 49 9.90 6.75 -6.83
N LYS A 50 10.26 5.47 -7.06
CA LYS A 50 10.11 4.83 -8.37
C LYS A 50 8.64 4.56 -8.65
N GLY A 51 7.91 4.00 -7.69
CA GLY A 51 6.46 3.78 -7.83
C GLY A 51 5.69 5.08 -8.10
N VAL A 52 6.06 6.17 -7.43
CA VAL A 52 5.47 7.50 -7.70
C VAL A 52 5.78 8.02 -9.10
N ALA A 53 7.01 7.81 -9.59
CA ALA A 53 7.38 8.19 -10.96
C ALA A 53 6.61 7.36 -12.00
N MET A 54 6.41 6.06 -11.76
CA MET A 54 5.59 5.19 -12.61
C MET A 54 4.14 5.66 -12.69
N LEU A 55 3.55 6.10 -11.57
CA LEU A 55 2.19 6.66 -11.57
C LEU A 55 2.05 7.88 -12.49
N GLN A 56 3.10 8.70 -12.62
CA GLN A 56 3.08 9.86 -13.51
C GLN A 56 3.34 9.46 -14.97
N ALA A 57 4.34 8.61 -15.20
CA ALA A 57 4.79 8.27 -16.53
C ALA A 57 3.88 7.26 -17.25
N GLU A 58 3.43 6.22 -16.54
CA GLU A 58 2.67 5.12 -17.14
C GLU A 58 1.16 5.30 -16.95
N TYR A 59 0.74 5.80 -15.79
CA TYR A 59 -0.69 5.99 -15.47
C TYR A 59 -1.18 7.42 -15.74
N GLY A 60 -0.29 8.34 -16.12
CA GLY A 60 -0.66 9.72 -16.47
C GLY A 60 -1.25 10.53 -15.31
N LEU A 61 -1.02 10.11 -14.06
CA LEU A 61 -1.66 10.74 -12.90
C LEU A 61 -1.00 12.09 -12.56
N PRO A 62 -1.81 13.10 -12.18
CA PRO A 62 -1.29 14.37 -11.69
C PRO A 62 -0.40 14.20 -10.46
N ALA A 63 0.61 15.06 -10.31
CA ALA A 63 1.55 15.00 -9.21
C ALA A 63 0.87 15.02 -7.82
N GLU A 64 -0.19 15.82 -7.66
CA GLU A 64 -1.00 15.86 -6.44
C GLU A 64 -1.64 14.50 -6.10
N CYS A 65 -2.17 13.81 -7.12
CA CYS A 65 -2.77 12.50 -6.97
C CYS A 65 -1.71 11.49 -6.55
N CYS A 66 -0.55 11.49 -7.21
CA CYS A 66 0.57 10.61 -6.86
C CYS A 66 1.06 10.84 -5.41
N GLN A 67 1.13 12.09 -4.94
CA GLN A 67 1.50 12.39 -3.55
C GLN A 67 0.44 11.90 -2.54
N ARG A 68 -0.85 11.95 -2.88
CA ARG A 68 -1.92 11.38 -2.05
C ARG A 68 -1.81 9.85 -2.00
N LEU A 69 -1.64 9.21 -3.16
CA LEU A 69 -1.48 7.76 -3.26
C LEU A 69 -0.27 7.26 -2.48
N ARG A 70 0.85 7.99 -2.52
CA ARG A 70 2.10 7.66 -1.80
C ARG A 70 1.94 7.46 -0.28
N ARG A 71 0.89 8.03 0.31
CA ARG A 71 0.62 7.88 1.75
C ARG A 71 0.11 6.49 2.09
N HIS A 72 -0.40 5.73 1.14
CA HIS A 72 -0.99 4.42 1.39
C HIS A 72 0.07 3.33 1.55
N TYR A 73 -0.27 2.32 2.35
CA TYR A 73 0.57 1.17 2.61
C TYR A 73 -0.28 -0.07 2.94
N LEU A 74 0.30 -1.23 2.65
CA LEU A 74 -0.21 -2.55 3.03
C LEU A 74 0.76 -3.19 4.01
N VAL A 75 0.22 -3.95 4.95
CA VAL A 75 1.00 -4.89 5.76
C VAL A 75 0.53 -6.28 5.39
N LEU A 76 1.46 -7.12 4.94
CA LEU A 76 1.25 -8.53 4.70
C LEU A 76 1.92 -9.35 5.80
N GLN A 77 1.30 -10.48 6.10
CA GLN A 77 1.86 -11.52 6.95
C GLN A 77 1.55 -12.85 6.27
N ASN A 78 2.60 -13.61 5.91
CA ASN A 78 2.48 -14.90 5.22
C ASN A 78 1.62 -14.85 3.93
N GLY A 79 1.69 -13.74 3.16
CA GLY A 79 0.93 -13.54 1.93
C GLY A 79 -0.52 -13.05 2.11
N GLU A 80 -1.02 -12.96 3.35
CA GLU A 80 -2.32 -12.38 3.68
C GLU A 80 -2.20 -10.89 3.99
N ILE A 81 -3.15 -10.07 3.52
CA ILE A 81 -3.22 -8.65 3.87
C ILE A 81 -3.83 -8.53 5.27
N VAL A 82 -2.97 -8.24 6.24
CA VAL A 82 -3.38 -8.07 7.64
C VAL A 82 -3.76 -6.63 7.97
N THR A 83 -3.29 -5.64 7.20
CA THR A 83 -3.65 -4.24 7.41
C THR A 83 -3.52 -3.42 6.13
N VAL A 84 -4.46 -2.50 5.91
CA VAL A 84 -4.40 -1.45 4.89
C VAL A 84 -4.53 -0.09 5.56
N GLY A 85 -3.73 0.88 5.16
CA GLY A 85 -3.81 2.22 5.75
C GLY A 85 -3.17 3.31 4.91
N HIS A 86 -3.32 4.55 5.37
CA HIS A 86 -2.56 5.68 4.91
C HIS A 86 -1.76 6.29 6.06
N LYS A 87 -0.63 6.90 5.74
CA LYS A 87 0.19 7.68 6.66
C LYS A 87 -0.52 9.00 6.93
N THR A 88 -1.11 9.15 8.12
CA THR A 88 -1.69 10.43 8.59
C THR A 88 -0.62 11.37 9.14
N THR A 89 0.48 10.82 9.65
CA THR A 89 1.68 11.52 10.12
C THR A 89 2.93 10.69 9.80
N HIS A 90 4.12 11.33 9.77
CA HIS A 90 5.40 10.62 9.68
C HIS A 90 5.49 9.52 10.75
N PHE A 91 6.04 8.35 10.40
CA PHE A 91 6.38 7.33 11.42
C PHE A 91 7.27 8.00 12.48
N LYS A 92 6.87 7.92 13.76
CA LYS A 92 7.79 8.24 14.86
C LYS A 92 8.96 7.26 14.74
N ARG A 93 10.18 7.78 14.57
CA ARG A 93 11.40 6.99 14.41
C ARG A 93 11.83 6.27 15.70
N ASP A 94 11.23 6.62 16.82
CA ASP A 94 11.48 6.00 18.11
C ASP A 94 10.17 5.57 18.77
N ARG A 95 10.06 4.27 19.01
CA ARG A 95 9.35 3.74 20.18
C ARG A 95 10.44 3.16 21.09
N HIS A 96 10.91 3.98 22.03
CA HIS A 96 11.43 3.50 23.30
C HIS A 96 10.26 3.02 24.16
#